data_AF-A0A5N7ZPR7-F1
#
_entry.id   AF-A0A5N7ZPR7-F1
#
_cell.length_a   1.000
_cell.length_b   1.000
_cell.length_c   1.000
_cell.angle_alpha   90.00
_cell.angle_beta   90.00
_cell.angle_gamma   90.00
#
_symmetry.space_group_name_H-M   'P 1'
#
loop_
_entity.id
_entity.type
_entity.pdbx_description
1 polymer ?
#
loop_
_entity_poly.entity_id
_entity_poly.type
_entity_poly.pdbx_seq_one_letter_code
_entity_poly.pdbx_strand_id
1 'polypeptide(L)'
;DPEGMPARQKFFWQASIGLVAAVYLAFAVSAPANTELWPLFKAWVGSGFTMALPTRADLIVPFFKSVSYPLGVLGFVALTWAVIVGTSNAVNLTDGLDGLAIMPTVMVGSALGIFAYVVGRVDYSKYLLFPYIPGASELMVLCAAIGGAGLAFLWFNAYPAQVFMGDVGALALGGALGTIAVIVRQEIVLFIMGGVFVVETLSVMIQVTWFKYTKRRYGTGRRIFRMAPLHHHFEVGGWKETQVVVRFWIISMMLVLIGLSTLKLR
;
A
#
# COMPACT_ATOMS: atom_id res chain seq x y z
N ASP A 1 23.46 -4.81 18.21
CA ASP A 1 23.51 -3.36 18.09
C ASP A 1 22.23 -2.79 18.70
N PRO A 2 22.28 -2.14 19.87
CA PRO A 2 21.10 -1.58 20.53
C PRO A 2 20.49 -0.40 19.77
N GLU A 3 21.17 0.17 18.77
CA GLU A 3 20.66 1.30 17.97
C GLU A 3 19.82 0.87 16.76
N GLY A 4 19.67 -0.45 16.53
CA GLY A 4 18.95 -0.99 15.39
C GLY A 4 19.64 -0.76 14.05
N MET A 5 18.97 -1.10 12.95
CA MET A 5 19.53 -0.90 11.61
C MET A 5 19.45 0.57 11.20
N PRO A 6 20.54 1.19 10.71
CA PRO A 6 20.50 2.57 10.21
C PRO A 6 19.42 2.78 9.14
N ALA A 7 18.70 3.90 9.19
CA ALA A 7 17.61 4.19 8.26
C ALA A 7 18.00 4.09 6.78
N ARG A 8 19.25 4.44 6.43
CA ARG A 8 19.77 4.29 5.06
C ARG A 8 19.90 2.83 4.62
N GLN A 9 20.35 1.96 5.52
CA GLN A 9 20.47 0.53 5.24
C GLN A 9 19.09 -0.12 5.17
N LYS A 10 18.19 0.24 6.10
CA LYS A 10 16.79 -0.20 6.09
C LYS A 10 16.12 0.15 4.76
N PHE A 11 16.23 1.40 4.33
CA PHE A 11 15.67 1.84 3.04
C PHE A 11 16.35 1.17 1.85
N PHE A 12 17.67 0.97 1.88
CA PHE A 12 18.39 0.26 0.81
C PHE A 12 17.85 -1.16 0.60
N TRP A 13 17.66 -1.93 1.68
CA TRP A 13 17.11 -3.27 1.59
C TRP A 13 15.65 -3.29 1.13
N GLN A 14 14.81 -2.41 1.68
CA GLN A 14 13.42 -2.26 1.22
C GLN A 14 13.34 -1.90 -0.26
N ALA A 15 14.14 -0.92 -0.71
CA ALA A 15 14.17 -0.49 -2.09
C ALA A 15 14.66 -1.61 -3.02
N SER A 16 15.67 -2.36 -2.61
CA SER A 16 16.22 -3.48 -3.41
C SER A 16 15.23 -4.64 -3.53
N ILE A 17 14.64 -5.08 -2.40
CA ILE A 17 13.64 -6.15 -2.38
C ILE A 17 12.39 -5.71 -3.16
N GLY A 18 11.93 -4.48 -2.95
CA GLY A 18 10.81 -3.90 -3.68
C GLY A 18 11.06 -3.83 -5.18
N LEU A 19 12.30 -3.55 -5.62
CA LEU A 19 12.65 -3.50 -7.04
C LEU A 19 12.63 -4.89 -7.66
N VAL A 20 13.20 -5.89 -6.97
CA VAL A 20 13.15 -7.29 -7.40
C VAL A 20 11.70 -7.76 -7.51
N ALA A 21 10.87 -7.48 -6.52
CA ALA A 21 9.44 -7.80 -6.54
C ALA A 21 8.70 -7.10 -7.69
N ALA A 22 8.99 -5.81 -7.94
CA ALA A 22 8.38 -5.05 -9.02
C ALA A 22 8.73 -5.59 -10.40
N VAL A 23 10.00 -5.92 -10.63
CA VAL A 23 10.46 -6.55 -11.88
C VAL A 23 9.79 -7.91 -12.05
N TYR A 24 9.78 -8.74 -11.00
CA TYR A 24 9.11 -10.04 -11.04
C TYR A 24 7.62 -9.92 -11.40
N LEU A 25 6.89 -9.01 -10.72
CA LEU A 25 5.46 -8.79 -10.96
C LEU A 25 5.18 -8.25 -12.38
N ALA A 26 6.07 -7.43 -12.95
CA ALA A 26 5.90 -6.92 -14.31
C ALA A 26 5.78 -8.04 -15.34
N PHE A 27 6.55 -9.12 -15.17
CA PHE A 27 6.48 -10.29 -16.04
C PHE A 27 5.42 -11.28 -15.59
N ALA A 28 5.25 -11.50 -14.29
CA ALA A 28 4.27 -12.46 -13.76
C ALA A 28 2.82 -12.07 -14.08
N VAL A 29 2.48 -10.78 -14.00
CA VAL A 29 1.13 -10.27 -14.33
C VAL A 29 0.88 -10.27 -15.84
N SER A 30 1.95 -10.17 -16.63
CA SER A 30 1.88 -10.05 -18.09
C SER A 30 1.99 -11.38 -18.83
N ALA A 31 2.54 -12.41 -18.17
CA ALA A 31 2.69 -13.74 -18.74
C ALA A 31 1.35 -14.51 -18.72
N PRO A 32 0.98 -15.18 -19.83
CA PRO A 32 -0.02 -16.24 -19.78
C PRO A 32 0.35 -17.30 -18.74
N ALA A 33 -0.66 -17.95 -18.15
CA ALA A 33 -0.58 -18.75 -16.92
C ALA A 33 0.45 -19.91 -16.89
N ASN A 34 1.16 -20.21 -17.99
CA ASN A 34 2.12 -21.30 -18.11
C ASN A 34 3.42 -20.89 -18.86
N THR A 35 3.75 -19.60 -18.91
CA THR A 35 4.91 -19.11 -19.66
C THR A 35 6.11 -18.93 -18.74
N GLU A 36 7.29 -19.41 -19.14
CA GLU A 36 8.51 -19.10 -18.39
C GLU A 36 8.77 -17.59 -18.39
N LEU A 37 9.05 -17.02 -17.21
CA LEU A 37 9.31 -15.59 -17.04
C LEU A 37 10.66 -15.18 -17.64
N TRP A 38 11.63 -16.09 -17.64
CA TRP A 38 13.00 -15.82 -18.04
C TRP A 38 13.16 -15.47 -19.54
N PRO A 39 12.50 -16.18 -20.48
CA PRO A 39 12.42 -15.76 -21.88
C PRO A 39 11.82 -14.37 -22.08
N LEU A 40 10.75 -14.02 -21.35
CA LEU A 40 10.11 -12.70 -21.46
C LEU A 40 11.05 -11.58 -20.99
N PHE A 41 11.77 -11.81 -19.89
CA PHE A 41 12.79 -10.89 -19.42
C PHE A 41 13.91 -10.68 -20.43
N LYS A 42 14.45 -11.78 -21.00
CA LYS A 42 15.49 -11.70 -22.04
C LYS A 42 15.00 -10.96 -23.29
N ALA A 43 13.76 -11.19 -23.71
CA ALA A 43 13.17 -10.50 -24.85
C ALA A 43 13.05 -8.99 -24.60
N TRP A 44 12.65 -8.59 -23.39
CA TRP A 44 12.58 -7.18 -23.01
C TRP A 44 13.96 -6.50 -22.94
N VAL A 45 14.98 -7.19 -22.40
CA VAL A 45 16.35 -6.66 -22.40
C VAL A 45 16.89 -6.60 -23.83
N GLY A 46 16.68 -7.63 -24.63
CA GLY A 46 17.10 -7.72 -26.04
C GLY A 46 16.41 -6.70 -26.95
N SER A 47 15.20 -6.25 -26.59
CA SER A 47 14.49 -5.19 -27.32
C SER A 47 14.94 -3.78 -26.92
N GLY A 48 15.96 -3.64 -26.06
CA GLY A 48 16.41 -2.32 -25.58
C GLY A 48 15.42 -1.68 -24.60
N PHE A 49 14.74 -2.49 -23.79
CA PHE A 49 13.74 -2.09 -22.79
C PHE A 49 12.41 -1.56 -23.38
N THR A 50 12.21 -1.64 -24.69
CA THR A 50 10.93 -1.29 -25.34
C THR A 50 10.12 -2.55 -25.59
N MET A 51 9.23 -2.91 -24.67
CA MET A 51 8.22 -3.94 -24.90
C MET A 51 6.88 -3.40 -24.40
N ALA A 52 5.87 -3.44 -25.27
CA ALA A 52 4.51 -3.16 -24.85
C ALA A 52 4.05 -4.30 -23.93
N LEU A 53 3.64 -3.96 -22.72
CA LEU A 53 2.91 -4.92 -21.90
C LEU A 53 1.55 -5.22 -22.55
N PRO A 54 0.98 -6.41 -22.34
CA PRO A 54 -0.41 -6.65 -22.73
C PRO A 54 -1.32 -5.59 -22.10
N THR A 55 -2.38 -5.16 -22.79
CA THR A 55 -3.38 -4.19 -22.28
C THR A 55 -3.99 -4.56 -20.92
N ARG A 56 -3.86 -5.82 -20.51
CA ARG A 56 -4.24 -6.29 -19.16
C ARG A 56 -3.38 -5.70 -18.03
N ALA A 57 -2.22 -5.13 -18.37
CA ALA A 57 -1.28 -4.52 -17.43
C ALA A 57 -1.34 -2.98 -17.41
N ASP A 58 -2.35 -2.37 -18.03
CA ASP A 58 -2.56 -0.92 -17.97
C ASP A 58 -3.04 -0.49 -16.58
N LEU A 59 -2.67 0.72 -16.17
CA LEU A 59 -3.15 1.30 -14.92
C LEU A 59 -4.65 1.61 -15.04
N ILE A 60 -5.44 0.96 -14.19
CA ILE A 60 -6.89 1.13 -14.18
C ILE A 60 -7.24 2.38 -13.37
N VAL A 61 -7.88 3.35 -14.00
CA VAL A 61 -8.43 4.51 -13.29
C VAL A 61 -9.79 4.13 -12.71
N PRO A 62 -9.97 4.14 -11.38
CA PRO A 62 -11.27 3.83 -10.79
C PRO A 62 -12.32 4.86 -11.23
N PHE A 63 -13.59 4.46 -11.27
CA PHE A 63 -14.73 5.27 -11.71
C PHE A 63 -14.83 5.58 -13.22
N PHE A 64 -13.90 5.09 -14.04
CA PHE A 64 -13.96 5.24 -15.50
C PHE A 64 -13.74 3.90 -16.22
N LYS A 65 -14.76 3.38 -16.92
CA LYS A 65 -14.67 2.10 -17.67
C LYS A 65 -13.59 2.03 -18.76
N SER A 66 -13.26 3.16 -19.38
CA SER A 66 -12.47 3.20 -20.62
C SER A 66 -11.12 3.92 -20.49
N VAL A 67 -10.79 4.45 -19.31
CA VAL A 67 -9.54 5.17 -19.10
C VAL A 67 -8.54 4.21 -18.47
N SER A 68 -7.65 3.66 -19.30
CA SER A 68 -6.49 2.88 -18.88
C SER A 68 -5.22 3.57 -19.37
N TYR A 69 -4.23 3.75 -18.49
CA TYR A 69 -2.95 4.36 -18.88
C TYR A 69 -1.91 3.26 -19.17
N PRO A 70 -1.38 3.17 -20.40
CA PRO A 70 -0.35 2.20 -20.74
C PRO A 70 1.00 2.66 -20.18
N LEU A 71 1.38 2.12 -19.02
CA LEU A 71 2.63 2.47 -18.34
C LEU A 71 3.89 1.92 -19.03
N GLY A 72 3.74 0.88 -19.86
CA GLY A 72 4.86 0.04 -20.31
C GLY A 72 5.57 -0.68 -19.15
N VAL A 73 6.59 -1.48 -19.46
CA VAL A 73 7.32 -2.27 -18.43
C VAL A 73 7.97 -1.37 -17.38
N LEU A 74 8.70 -0.33 -17.81
CA LEU A 74 9.41 0.56 -16.90
C LEU A 74 8.46 1.37 -16.00
N GLY A 75 7.38 1.90 -16.56
CA GLY A 75 6.38 2.63 -15.78
C GLY A 75 5.66 1.72 -14.79
N PHE A 76 5.36 0.47 -15.18
CA PHE A 76 4.77 -0.51 -14.28
C PHE A 76 5.72 -0.89 -13.14
N VAL A 77 7.01 -1.11 -13.43
CA VAL A 77 8.03 -1.40 -12.41
C VAL A 77 8.17 -0.22 -11.45
N ALA A 78 8.24 1.01 -11.96
CA ALA A 78 8.36 2.21 -11.13
C ALA A 78 7.14 2.40 -10.22
N LEU A 79 5.93 2.22 -10.76
CA LEU A 79 4.69 2.29 -9.98
C LEU A 79 4.65 1.20 -8.91
N THR A 80 4.91 -0.05 -9.29
CA THR A 80 4.88 -1.20 -8.38
C THR A 80 5.89 -1.02 -7.25
N TRP A 81 7.09 -0.58 -7.58
CA TRP A 81 8.12 -0.25 -6.59
C TRP A 81 7.64 0.83 -5.61
N ALA A 82 7.05 1.92 -6.14
CA ALA A 82 6.53 3.01 -5.33
C ALA A 82 5.37 2.56 -4.43
N VAL A 83 4.48 1.70 -4.92
CA VAL A 83 3.37 1.15 -4.14
C VAL A 83 3.88 0.24 -3.02
N ILE A 84 4.74 -0.75 -3.32
CA ILE A 84 5.22 -1.70 -2.32
C ILE A 84 6.06 -1.00 -1.24
N VAL A 85 7.08 -0.23 -1.65
CA VAL A 85 7.97 0.45 -0.72
C VAL A 85 7.24 1.59 0.00
N GLY A 86 6.40 2.32 -0.71
CA GLY A 86 5.59 3.41 -0.17
C GLY A 86 4.60 2.92 0.88
N THR A 87 3.80 1.91 0.58
CA THR A 87 2.82 1.36 1.55
C THR A 87 3.52 0.70 2.75
N SER A 88 4.65 0.01 2.55
CA SER A 88 5.46 -0.54 3.64
C SER A 88 5.90 0.55 4.64
N ASN A 89 6.44 1.66 4.14
CA ASN A 89 6.84 2.79 4.99
C ASN A 89 5.63 3.55 5.55
N ALA A 90 4.53 3.64 4.82
CA ALA A 90 3.33 4.35 5.26
C ALA A 90 2.65 3.69 6.47
N VAL A 91 2.54 2.36 6.45
CA VAL A 91 2.04 1.60 7.61
C VAL A 91 3.01 1.75 8.80
N ASN A 92 4.33 1.69 8.56
CA ASN A 92 5.33 1.88 9.61
C ASN A 92 5.33 3.27 10.24
N LEU A 93 5.10 4.34 9.47
CA LEU A 93 4.96 5.69 10.00
C LEU A 93 3.64 5.89 10.78
N THR A 94 2.63 5.08 10.50
CA THR A 94 1.32 5.14 11.18
C THR A 94 1.28 4.32 12.47
N ASP A 95 2.23 3.40 12.66
CA ASP A 95 2.36 2.55 13.85
C ASP A 95 3.01 3.32 15.03
N GLY A 96 2.42 4.47 15.37
CA GLY A 96 2.90 5.37 16.43
C GLY A 96 2.01 5.44 17.67
N LEU A 97 0.81 4.85 17.62
CA LEU A 97 -0.16 4.76 18.73
C LEU A 97 -0.83 3.39 18.78
N ASP A 98 -1.31 3.03 19.96
CA ASP A 98 -1.91 1.73 20.26
C ASP A 98 -3.15 1.46 19.38
N GLY A 99 -3.06 0.45 18.51
CA GLY A 99 -4.13 0.07 17.59
C GLY A 99 -4.30 0.97 16.36
N LEU A 100 -3.50 2.03 16.19
CA LEU A 100 -3.68 3.00 15.11
C LEU A 100 -3.46 2.40 13.72
N ALA A 101 -2.42 1.57 13.56
CA ALA A 101 -2.04 1.01 12.26
C ALA A 101 -2.75 -0.32 11.94
N ILE A 102 -2.97 -1.19 12.93
CA ILE A 102 -3.45 -2.55 12.64
C ILE A 102 -4.90 -2.58 12.15
N MET A 103 -5.80 -1.80 12.75
CA MET A 103 -7.21 -1.87 12.36
C MET A 103 -7.44 -1.36 10.93
N PRO A 104 -6.88 -0.21 10.49
CA PRO A 104 -6.89 0.15 9.07
C PRO A 104 -6.26 -0.92 8.17
N THR A 105 -5.18 -1.56 8.60
CA THR A 105 -4.54 -2.66 7.84
C THR A 105 -5.50 -3.83 7.63
N VAL A 106 -6.22 -4.24 8.68
CA VAL A 106 -7.23 -5.31 8.62
C VAL A 106 -8.37 -4.93 7.67
N MET A 107 -8.90 -3.70 7.76
CA MET A 107 -9.99 -3.25 6.90
C MET A 107 -9.56 -3.21 5.42
N VAL A 108 -8.40 -2.61 5.12
CA VAL A 108 -7.85 -2.51 3.77
C VAL A 108 -7.50 -3.90 3.21
N GLY A 109 -6.85 -4.74 4.00
CA GLY A 109 -6.50 -6.12 3.61
C GLY A 109 -7.74 -6.97 3.32
N SER A 110 -8.78 -6.87 4.16
CA SER A 110 -10.05 -7.57 3.93
C SER A 110 -10.73 -7.09 2.64
N ALA A 111 -10.75 -5.77 2.39
CA ALA A 111 -11.30 -5.22 1.16
C ALA A 111 -10.52 -5.65 -0.09
N LEU A 112 -9.18 -5.67 -0.03
CA LEU A 112 -8.35 -6.23 -1.09
C LEU A 112 -8.61 -7.72 -1.31
N GLY A 113 -8.93 -8.48 -0.27
CA GLY A 113 -9.37 -9.88 -0.38
C GLY A 113 -10.68 -10.02 -1.19
N ILE A 114 -11.63 -9.10 -1.00
CA ILE A 114 -12.85 -9.06 -1.83
C ILE A 114 -12.50 -8.79 -3.30
N PHE A 115 -11.63 -7.82 -3.57
CA PHE A 115 -11.16 -7.56 -4.94
C PHE A 115 -10.46 -8.78 -5.54
N ALA A 116 -9.61 -9.45 -4.77
CA ALA A 116 -8.92 -10.67 -5.18
C ALA A 116 -9.90 -11.78 -5.59
N TYR A 117 -10.94 -11.97 -4.79
CA TYR A 117 -11.99 -12.95 -5.08
C TYR A 117 -12.79 -12.60 -6.35
N VAL A 118 -13.14 -11.33 -6.54
CA VAL A 118 -13.87 -10.84 -7.72
C VAL A 118 -13.05 -11.01 -8.99
N VAL A 119 -11.79 -10.58 -8.96
CA VAL A 119 -10.85 -10.61 -10.10
C VAL A 119 -10.41 -12.04 -10.44
N GLY A 120 -10.38 -12.93 -9.44
CA GLY A 120 -10.01 -14.34 -9.56
C GLY A 120 -11.13 -15.27 -10.02
N ARG A 121 -12.39 -14.79 -10.15
CA ARG A 121 -13.53 -15.58 -10.65
C ARG A 121 -14.02 -15.06 -11.99
N VAL A 122 -14.11 -15.95 -12.98
CA VAL A 122 -14.54 -15.64 -14.35
C VAL A 122 -15.92 -14.96 -14.39
N ASP A 123 -16.87 -15.43 -13.59
CA ASP A 123 -18.25 -14.93 -13.59
C ASP A 123 -18.32 -13.48 -13.08
N TYR A 124 -17.66 -13.19 -11.95
CA TYR A 124 -17.67 -11.87 -11.34
C TYR A 124 -16.80 -10.88 -12.10
N SER A 125 -15.61 -11.29 -12.55
CA SER A 125 -14.74 -10.41 -13.34
C SER A 125 -15.42 -9.99 -14.64
N LYS A 126 -16.15 -10.90 -15.30
CA LYS A 126 -16.92 -10.58 -16.50
C LYS A 126 -18.12 -9.67 -16.20
N TYR A 127 -18.87 -9.93 -15.14
CA TYR A 127 -20.04 -9.12 -14.76
C TYR A 127 -19.67 -7.68 -14.36
N LEU A 128 -18.60 -7.53 -13.57
CA LEU A 128 -18.14 -6.25 -13.05
C LEU A 128 -17.09 -5.56 -13.94
N LEU A 129 -16.78 -6.13 -15.11
CA LEU A 129 -15.83 -5.60 -16.09
C LEU A 129 -14.42 -5.40 -15.52
N PHE A 130 -13.96 -6.37 -14.72
CA PHE A 130 -12.58 -6.47 -14.25
C PHE A 130 -11.76 -7.38 -15.17
N PRO A 131 -10.44 -7.13 -15.32
CA PRO A 131 -9.56 -8.10 -15.96
C PRO A 131 -9.60 -9.39 -15.14
N TYR A 132 -9.77 -10.54 -15.81
CA TYR A 132 -9.69 -11.83 -15.14
C TYR A 132 -8.23 -12.19 -14.87
N ILE A 133 -7.90 -12.50 -13.62
CA ILE A 133 -6.54 -12.91 -13.21
C ILE A 133 -6.63 -14.32 -12.60
N PRO A 134 -6.24 -15.36 -13.35
CA PRO A 134 -6.27 -16.74 -12.87
C PRO A 134 -5.51 -16.89 -11.55
N GLY A 135 -6.11 -17.57 -10.58
CA GLY A 135 -5.50 -17.85 -9.27
C GLY A 135 -5.48 -16.67 -8.29
N ALA A 136 -5.92 -15.46 -8.69
CA ALA A 136 -5.94 -14.31 -7.78
C ALA A 136 -6.84 -14.53 -6.55
N SER A 137 -7.85 -15.40 -6.65
CA SER A 137 -8.74 -15.74 -5.53
C SER A 137 -8.00 -16.36 -4.34
N GLU A 138 -6.84 -16.99 -4.56
CA GLU A 138 -6.02 -17.54 -3.47
C GLU A 138 -5.54 -16.44 -2.51
N LEU A 139 -5.39 -15.20 -2.98
CA LEU A 139 -5.03 -14.07 -2.13
C LEU A 139 -6.14 -13.74 -1.11
N MET A 140 -7.38 -14.15 -1.34
CA MET A 140 -8.45 -14.00 -0.34
C MET A 140 -8.12 -14.77 0.94
N VAL A 141 -7.50 -15.95 0.83
CA VAL A 141 -7.08 -16.75 1.99
C VAL A 141 -6.00 -16.00 2.78
N LEU A 142 -5.01 -15.43 2.07
CA LEU A 142 -3.96 -14.61 2.70
C LEU A 142 -4.55 -13.36 3.37
N CYS A 143 -5.47 -12.65 2.70
CA CYS A 143 -6.15 -11.49 3.26
C CYS A 143 -6.98 -11.85 4.50
N ALA A 144 -7.68 -12.98 4.49
CA ALA A 144 -8.43 -13.48 5.63
C ALA A 144 -7.49 -13.84 6.81
N ALA A 145 -6.34 -14.44 6.52
CA ALA A 145 -5.31 -14.72 7.52
C ALA A 145 -4.73 -13.43 8.13
N ILE A 146 -4.43 -12.42 7.31
CA ILE A 146 -4.01 -11.08 7.77
C ILE A 146 -5.12 -10.45 8.63
N GLY A 147 -6.38 -10.55 8.21
CA GLY A 147 -7.53 -10.04 8.96
C GLY A 147 -7.66 -10.70 10.33
N GLY A 148 -7.64 -12.04 10.38
CA GLY A 148 -7.74 -12.79 11.64
C GLY A 148 -6.55 -12.55 12.57
N ALA A 149 -5.32 -12.62 12.05
CA ALA A 149 -4.11 -12.35 12.82
C ALA A 149 -4.06 -10.89 13.30
N GLY A 150 -4.50 -9.94 12.48
CA GLY A 150 -4.54 -8.53 12.84
C GLY A 150 -5.59 -8.21 13.91
N LEU A 151 -6.76 -8.83 13.86
CA LEU A 151 -7.75 -8.72 14.94
C LEU A 151 -7.26 -9.35 16.24
N ALA A 152 -6.59 -10.51 16.17
CA ALA A 152 -5.97 -11.12 17.33
C ALA A 152 -4.83 -10.27 17.90
N PHE A 153 -4.01 -9.65 17.04
CA PHE A 153 -2.98 -8.69 17.47
C PHE A 153 -3.61 -7.46 18.13
N LEU A 154 -4.69 -6.90 17.55
CA LEU A 154 -5.41 -5.77 18.11
C LEU A 154 -5.95 -6.05 19.52
N TRP A 155 -6.34 -7.30 19.84
CA TRP A 155 -6.73 -7.68 21.19
C TRP A 155 -5.66 -7.35 22.24
N PHE A 156 -4.38 -7.52 21.89
CA PHE A 156 -3.25 -7.23 22.77
C PHE A 156 -2.62 -5.86 22.55
N ASN A 157 -2.89 -5.22 21.41
CA ASN A 157 -2.32 -3.92 21.04
C ASN A 157 -3.30 -2.75 21.27
N ALA A 158 -4.59 -3.00 21.50
CA ALA A 158 -5.54 -1.96 21.87
C ALA A 158 -5.13 -1.31 23.19
N TYR A 159 -5.28 0.03 23.26
CA TYR A 159 -4.85 0.80 24.42
C TYR A 159 -5.45 0.27 25.73
N PRO A 160 -4.64 0.05 26.79
CA PRO A 160 -3.18 0.16 26.82
C PRO A 160 -2.48 -1.09 26.23
N ALA A 161 -1.55 -0.91 25.28
CA ALA A 161 -0.91 -2.02 24.58
C ALA A 161 -0.02 -2.90 25.47
N GLN A 162 -0.15 -4.21 25.26
CA GLN A 162 0.69 -5.25 25.86
C GLN A 162 1.78 -5.72 24.89
N VAL A 163 1.52 -5.58 23.58
CA VAL A 163 2.43 -5.98 22.50
C VAL A 163 2.49 -4.87 21.45
N PHE A 164 3.70 -4.51 21.03
CA PHE A 164 3.93 -3.56 19.94
C PHE A 164 4.18 -4.29 18.62
N MET A 165 3.72 -3.72 17.52
CA MET A 165 3.84 -4.32 16.19
C MET A 165 5.29 -4.30 15.72
N GLY A 166 5.94 -3.14 15.89
CA GLY A 166 7.33 -2.92 15.53
C GLY A 166 7.56 -2.96 14.02
N ASP A 167 8.81 -2.75 13.63
CA ASP A 167 9.22 -2.73 12.22
C ASP A 167 8.89 -4.03 11.47
N VAL A 168 8.99 -5.17 12.15
CA VAL A 168 8.74 -6.48 11.55
C VAL A 168 7.28 -6.59 11.08
N GLY A 169 6.32 -6.21 11.93
CA GLY A 169 4.90 -6.26 11.57
C GLY A 169 4.54 -5.17 10.57
N ALA A 170 4.90 -3.92 10.84
CA ALA A 170 4.41 -2.78 10.07
C ALA A 170 4.93 -2.78 8.62
N LEU A 171 6.22 -3.08 8.43
CA LEU A 171 6.82 -3.12 7.10
C LEU A 171 6.31 -4.30 6.27
N ALA A 172 6.16 -5.47 6.90
CA ALA A 172 5.66 -6.67 6.25
C ALA A 172 4.19 -6.49 5.84
N LEU A 173 3.34 -5.98 6.74
CA LEU A 173 1.92 -5.73 6.44
C LEU A 173 1.75 -4.70 5.34
N GLY A 174 2.47 -3.57 5.39
CA GLY A 174 2.39 -2.56 4.33
C GLY A 174 2.92 -3.07 2.99
N GLY A 175 4.01 -3.84 2.99
CA GLY A 175 4.54 -4.49 1.78
C GLY A 175 3.58 -5.53 1.19
N ALA A 176 2.90 -6.31 2.05
CA ALA A 176 1.90 -7.28 1.65
C ALA A 176 0.67 -6.59 1.02
N LEU A 177 0.12 -5.55 1.67
CA LEU A 177 -0.99 -4.77 1.11
C LEU A 177 -0.65 -4.17 -0.26
N GLY A 178 0.54 -3.56 -0.39
CA GLY A 178 1.01 -3.00 -1.65
C GLY A 178 1.14 -4.07 -2.75
N THR A 179 1.71 -5.23 -2.40
CA THR A 179 1.88 -6.36 -3.33
C THR A 179 0.53 -6.92 -3.80
N ILE A 180 -0.39 -7.16 -2.86
CA ILE A 180 -1.73 -7.68 -3.15
C ILE A 180 -2.47 -6.69 -4.07
N ALA A 181 -2.44 -5.39 -3.76
CA ALA A 181 -3.09 -4.36 -4.58
C ALA A 181 -2.57 -4.33 -6.02
N VAL A 182 -1.26 -4.50 -6.23
CA VAL A 182 -0.67 -4.58 -7.57
C VAL A 182 -1.13 -5.85 -8.29
N ILE A 183 -1.17 -7.00 -7.62
CA ILE A 183 -1.65 -8.25 -8.23
C ILE A 183 -3.12 -8.11 -8.66
N VAL A 184 -3.98 -7.53 -7.82
CA VAL A 184 -5.41 -7.35 -8.12
C VAL A 184 -5.73 -6.10 -8.96
N ARG A 185 -4.71 -5.37 -9.42
CA ARG A 185 -4.83 -4.15 -10.26
C ARG A 185 -5.63 -3.02 -9.59
N GLN A 186 -5.50 -2.90 -8.28
CA GLN A 186 -6.21 -1.93 -7.44
C GLN A 186 -5.24 -0.97 -6.73
N GLU A 187 -4.22 -0.48 -7.44
CA GLU A 187 -3.18 0.41 -6.90
C GLU A 187 -3.76 1.76 -6.45
N ILE A 188 -4.60 2.38 -7.28
CA ILE A 188 -5.26 3.65 -6.95
C ILE A 188 -6.31 3.44 -5.86
N VAL A 189 -7.03 2.32 -5.88
CA VAL A 189 -8.03 2.02 -4.85
C VAL A 189 -7.35 1.76 -3.50
N LEU A 190 -6.16 1.13 -3.47
CA LEU A 190 -5.34 1.04 -2.25
C LEU A 190 -4.98 2.43 -1.73
N PHE A 191 -4.61 3.38 -2.59
CA PHE A 191 -4.32 4.75 -2.17
C PHE A 191 -5.53 5.44 -1.52
N ILE A 192 -6.74 5.16 -2.02
CA ILE A 192 -7.99 5.65 -1.43
C ILE A 192 -8.28 4.95 -0.09
N MET A 193 -8.35 3.60 -0.09
CA MET A 193 -8.69 2.81 1.10
C MET A 193 -7.68 3.00 2.24
N GLY A 194 -6.39 3.09 1.89
CA GLY A 194 -5.28 3.38 2.80
C GLY A 194 -5.06 4.87 3.04
N GLY A 195 -6.06 5.73 2.78
CA GLY A 195 -5.90 7.18 2.84
C GLY A 195 -5.39 7.71 4.19
N VAL A 196 -5.66 7.00 5.31
CA VAL A 196 -5.05 7.32 6.61
C VAL A 196 -3.53 7.17 6.55
N PHE A 197 -3.01 6.03 6.06
CA PHE A 197 -1.57 5.81 5.88
C PHE A 197 -0.94 6.85 4.95
N VAL A 198 -1.66 7.20 3.89
CA VAL A 198 -1.23 8.22 2.92
C VAL A 198 -1.10 9.58 3.59
N VAL A 199 -2.14 10.04 4.29
CA VAL A 199 -2.14 11.36 4.94
C VAL A 199 -1.09 11.43 6.05
N GLU A 200 -0.91 10.36 6.82
CA GLU A 200 0.14 10.25 7.82
C GLU A 200 1.53 10.43 7.19
N THR A 201 1.79 9.70 6.11
CA THR A 201 3.06 9.78 5.37
C THR A 201 3.27 11.16 4.75
N LEU A 202 2.26 11.72 4.10
CA LEU A 202 2.32 13.04 3.50
C LEU A 202 2.57 14.13 4.55
N SER A 203 1.99 14.00 5.75
CA SER A 203 2.23 14.94 6.85
C SER A 203 3.70 15.02 7.22
N VAL A 204 4.39 13.87 7.28
CA VAL A 204 5.83 13.77 7.56
C VAL A 204 6.65 14.37 6.40
N MET A 205 6.33 14.00 5.17
CA MET A 205 7.05 14.51 3.99
C MET A 205 6.94 16.03 3.88
N ILE A 206 5.75 16.58 4.06
CA ILE A 206 5.49 18.03 4.04
C ILE A 206 6.24 18.72 5.18
N GLN A 207 6.13 18.20 6.40
CA GLN A 207 6.79 18.78 7.58
C GLN A 207 8.32 18.81 7.42
N VAL A 208 8.94 17.71 7.03
CA VAL A 208 10.40 17.60 6.87
C VAL A 208 10.89 18.49 5.73
N THR A 209 10.17 18.50 4.61
CA THR A 209 10.52 19.33 3.44
C THR A 209 10.42 20.82 3.79
N TRP A 210 9.34 21.23 4.46
CA TRP A 210 9.15 22.60 4.89
C TRP A 210 10.18 23.06 5.92
N PHE A 211 10.47 22.22 6.92
CA PHE A 211 11.46 22.55 7.94
C PHE A 211 12.86 22.73 7.33
N LYS A 212 13.25 21.86 6.39
CA LYS A 212 14.52 21.98 5.65
C LYS A 212 14.55 23.22 4.78
N TYR A 213 13.48 23.50 4.04
CA TYR A 213 13.36 24.67 3.18
C TYR A 213 13.47 25.97 3.98
N THR A 214 12.70 26.11 5.05
CA THR A 214 12.68 27.32 5.88
C THR A 214 14.00 27.54 6.62
N LYS A 215 14.64 26.47 7.11
CA LYS A 215 15.98 26.54 7.69
C LYS A 215 17.02 27.04 6.68
N ARG A 216 16.95 26.58 5.42
CA ARG A 216 17.83 27.05 4.34
C ARG A 216 17.54 28.49 3.92
N ARG A 217 16.27 28.90 3.86
CA ARG A 217 15.85 30.21 3.33
C ARG A 217 15.90 31.35 4.35
N TYR A 218 15.59 31.05 5.62
CA TYR A 218 15.36 32.03 6.70
C TYR A 218 16.24 31.77 7.94
N GLY A 219 17.19 30.84 7.88
CA GLY A 219 18.09 30.48 9.00
C GLY A 219 17.43 29.69 10.13
N THR A 220 16.10 29.65 10.21
CA THR A 220 15.33 28.97 11.26
C THR A 220 14.33 27.99 10.64
N GLY A 221 14.28 26.77 11.17
CA GLY A 221 13.33 25.76 10.73
C GLY A 221 11.95 26.05 11.32
N ARG A 222 10.94 26.17 10.46
CA ARG A 222 9.54 26.38 10.85
C ARG A 222 8.75 25.09 10.65
N ARG A 223 7.74 24.86 11.49
CA ARG A 223 6.87 23.68 11.46
C ARG A 223 5.48 24.06 10.94
N ILE A 224 4.86 23.22 10.12
CA ILE A 224 3.47 23.40 9.65
C ILE A 224 2.51 22.75 10.65
N PHE A 225 2.78 21.48 10.97
CA PHE A 225 2.07 20.75 12.02
C PHE A 225 2.81 20.92 13.36
N ARG A 226 2.07 20.95 14.48
CA ARG A 226 2.64 20.94 15.85
C ARG A 226 3.71 19.84 16.01
N MET A 227 3.38 18.64 15.54
CA MET A 227 4.26 17.47 15.43
C MET A 227 3.85 16.67 14.19
N ALA A 228 4.78 15.93 13.61
CA ALA A 228 4.50 14.95 12.55
C ALA A 228 4.96 13.58 13.06
N PRO A 229 4.23 12.48 12.80
CA PRO A 229 3.06 12.36 11.91
C PRO A 229 1.76 13.00 12.45
N LEU A 230 0.66 12.91 11.69
CA LEU A 230 -0.59 13.64 11.94
C LEU A 230 -1.29 13.23 13.24
N HIS A 231 -1.22 11.97 13.65
CA HIS A 231 -1.76 11.55 14.95
C HIS A 231 -1.15 12.35 16.12
N HIS A 232 0.17 12.54 16.15
CA HIS A 232 0.84 13.36 17.17
C HIS A 232 0.45 14.84 17.10
N HIS A 233 0.12 15.36 15.90
CA HIS A 233 -0.42 16.71 15.78
C HIS A 233 -1.71 16.89 16.59
N PHE A 234 -2.58 15.88 16.58
CA PHE A 234 -3.85 15.90 17.31
C PHE A 234 -3.66 15.65 18.81
N GLU A 235 -2.76 14.76 19.20
CA GLU A 235 -2.44 14.53 20.61
C GLU A 235 -1.87 15.77 21.29
N VAL A 236 -0.86 16.41 20.68
CA VAL A 236 -0.30 17.68 21.18
C VAL A 236 -1.33 18.82 21.07
N GLY A 237 -2.34 18.66 20.21
CA GLY A 237 -3.50 19.54 20.13
C GLY A 237 -4.55 19.33 21.24
N GLY A 238 -4.35 18.36 22.13
CA GLY A 238 -5.19 18.09 23.30
C GLY A 238 -6.18 16.91 23.14
N TRP A 239 -6.11 16.14 22.05
CA TRP A 239 -6.93 14.93 21.91
C TRP A 239 -6.31 13.77 22.70
N LYS A 240 -7.15 12.92 23.28
CA LYS A 240 -6.68 11.66 23.89
C LYS A 240 -6.21 10.71 22.79
N GLU A 241 -5.20 9.88 23.06
CA GLU A 241 -4.71 8.85 22.14
C GLU A 241 -5.86 7.97 21.60
N THR A 242 -6.68 7.41 22.49
CA THR A 242 -7.84 6.59 22.10
C THR A 242 -8.85 7.35 21.23
N GLN A 243 -9.00 8.66 21.44
CA GLN A 243 -9.87 9.50 20.61
C GLN A 243 -9.30 9.67 19.19
N VAL A 244 -7.98 9.82 19.04
CA VAL A 244 -7.33 9.89 17.73
C VAL A 244 -7.50 8.55 17.00
N VAL A 245 -7.16 7.45 17.67
CA VAL A 245 -7.24 6.08 17.12
C VAL A 245 -8.63 5.75 16.59
N VAL A 246 -9.67 5.90 17.43
CA VAL A 246 -11.04 5.57 17.02
C VAL A 246 -11.53 6.45 15.87
N ARG A 247 -11.17 7.75 15.85
CA ARG A 247 -11.54 8.64 14.74
C ARG A 247 -10.87 8.24 13.43
N PHE A 248 -9.61 7.82 13.50
CA PHE A 248 -8.87 7.35 12.34
C PHE A 248 -9.43 6.02 11.83
N TRP A 249 -9.92 5.15 12.72
CA TRP A 249 -10.65 3.94 12.33
C TRP A 249 -11.96 4.26 11.60
N ILE A 250 -12.73 5.24 12.09
CA ILE A 250 -13.98 5.68 11.41
C ILE A 250 -13.65 6.20 10.01
N ILE A 251 -12.63 7.05 9.87
CA ILE A 251 -12.20 7.58 8.57
C ILE A 251 -11.74 6.43 7.66
N SER A 252 -10.93 5.49 8.18
CA SER A 252 -10.48 4.31 7.43
C SER A 252 -11.65 3.46 6.94
N MET A 253 -12.66 3.23 7.79
CA MET A 253 -13.87 2.49 7.40
C MET A 253 -14.59 3.19 6.26
N MET A 254 -14.78 4.51 6.34
CA MET A 254 -15.42 5.29 5.26
C MET A 254 -14.63 5.20 3.96
N LEU A 255 -13.31 5.34 4.01
CA LEU A 255 -12.42 5.24 2.85
C LEU A 255 -12.44 3.85 2.22
N VAL A 256 -12.49 2.79 3.03
CA VAL A 256 -12.62 1.40 2.57
C VAL A 256 -13.97 1.19 1.87
N LEU A 257 -15.07 1.72 2.42
CA LEU A 257 -16.38 1.66 1.77
C LEU A 257 -16.40 2.42 0.44
N ILE A 258 -15.75 3.60 0.36
CA ILE A 258 -15.56 4.33 -0.89
C ILE A 258 -14.77 3.48 -1.89
N GLY A 259 -13.68 2.86 -1.45
CA GLY A 259 -12.90 1.94 -2.30
C GLY A 259 -13.73 0.77 -2.82
N LEU A 260 -14.49 0.10 -1.95
CA LEU A 260 -15.36 -1.01 -2.34
C LEU A 260 -16.49 -0.57 -3.30
N SER A 261 -16.96 0.67 -3.21
CA SER A 261 -17.97 1.19 -4.15
C SER A 261 -17.47 1.16 -5.62
N THR A 262 -16.15 1.23 -5.84
CA THR A 262 -15.53 1.13 -7.17
C THR A 262 -15.69 -0.24 -7.83
N LEU A 263 -16.11 -1.27 -7.09
CA LEU A 263 -16.45 -2.59 -7.65
C LEU A 263 -17.57 -2.49 -8.68
N LYS A 264 -18.55 -1.60 -8.46
CA LYS A 264 -19.72 -1.45 -9.33
C LYS A 264 -19.75 -0.12 -10.06
N LEU A 265 -19.20 0.92 -9.45
CA LEU A 265 -19.09 2.26 -10.02
C LEU A 265 -17.81 2.37 -10.87
N ARG A 266 -17.78 1.67 -12.00
CA ARG A 266 -16.84 1.93 -13.09
C ARG A 266 -17.58 2.49 -14.26
#